data_AF-A0A5C4YBI3-F1
#
_entry.id   AF-A0A5C4YBI3-F1
#
_cell.length_a   1.000
_cell.length_b   1.000
_cell.length_c   1.000
_cell.angle_alpha   90.00
_cell.angle_beta   90.00
_cell.angle_gamma   90.00
#
_symmetry.space_group_name_H-M   'P 1'
#
loop_
_entity.id
_entity.type
_entity.pdbx_description
1 polymer ?
#
loop_
_entity_poly.entity_id
_entity_poly.type
_entity_poly.pdbx_seq_one_letter_code
_entity_poly.pdbx_strand_id
1 'polypeptide(L)'
;AYTFLYLKDTTVLSDMQNVDKKYISPDGKTFSMIFFDQIAEKSGGITTISTPNNFSQLNLIQNIEQNAKYGDKDSVFVGSPRKLNYDNNEFLGINFGMPIFNNKGKFIGVIGYTLDLLEISETILDPKFDFFEGDLRFLMNDQGII
;
A
#
# COMPACT_ATOMS: atom_id res chain seq x y z
N ALA A 1 9.41 -1.32 4.53
CA ALA A 1 8.16 -1.56 3.74
C ALA A 1 6.86 -1.52 4.57
N TYR A 2 5.69 -1.35 3.94
CA TYR A 2 4.38 -1.23 4.62
C TYR A 2 3.35 -2.25 4.12
N THR A 3 2.49 -2.73 5.00
CA THR A 3 1.26 -3.49 4.66
C THR A 3 0.06 -2.75 5.22
N PHE A 4 -1.04 -2.71 4.48
CA PHE A 4 -2.25 -2.05 4.95
C PHE A 4 -3.52 -2.85 4.67
N LEU A 5 -4.49 -2.65 5.55
CA LEU A 5 -5.89 -3.00 5.35
C LEU A 5 -6.68 -1.70 5.30
N TYR A 6 -7.45 -1.50 4.24
CA TYR A 6 -8.41 -0.41 4.08
C TYR A 6 -9.80 -1.00 3.91
N LEU A 7 -10.77 -0.54 4.69
CA LEU A 7 -12.18 -0.88 4.54
C LEU A 7 -12.97 0.41 4.31
N LYS A 8 -13.76 0.42 3.24
CA LYS A 8 -14.52 1.61 2.81
C LYS A 8 -15.80 1.85 3.63
N ASP A 9 -16.18 0.87 4.43
CA ASP A 9 -17.42 0.84 5.19
C ASP A 9 -17.16 0.14 6.53
N THR A 10 -17.21 0.89 7.62
CA THR A 10 -16.99 0.39 8.98
C THR A 10 -18.06 -0.59 9.46
N THR A 11 -19.25 -0.62 8.83
CA THR A 11 -20.35 -1.52 9.24
C THR A 11 -20.06 -2.99 8.98
N VAL A 12 -19.01 -3.31 8.22
CA VAL A 12 -18.52 -4.68 8.03
C VAL A 12 -17.85 -5.23 9.29
N LEU A 13 -17.53 -4.38 10.26
CA LEU A 13 -16.96 -4.75 11.55
C LEU A 13 -18.08 -4.91 12.58
N SER A 14 -18.14 -6.07 13.23
CA SER A 14 -19.23 -6.43 14.15
C SER A 14 -19.17 -5.68 15.49
N ASP A 15 -18.02 -5.14 15.87
CA ASP A 15 -17.78 -4.53 17.19
C ASP A 15 -17.00 -3.21 17.09
N MET A 16 -17.62 -2.24 16.43
CA MET A 16 -17.04 -0.90 16.24
C MET A 16 -16.79 -0.13 17.55
N GLN A 17 -17.40 -0.52 18.67
CA GLN A 17 -17.22 0.17 19.95
C GLN A 17 -15.85 -0.10 20.58
N ASN A 18 -15.25 -1.27 20.29
CA ASN A 18 -13.96 -1.69 20.83
C ASN A 18 -12.79 -1.48 19.86
N VAL A 19 -13.06 -0.94 18.66
CA VAL A 19 -12.01 -0.60 17.70
C VAL A 19 -11.25 0.64 18.17
N ASP A 20 -9.91 0.56 18.18
CA ASP A 20 -9.05 1.70 18.46
C ASP A 20 -9.32 2.83 17.44
N LYS A 21 -9.66 4.02 17.94
CA LYS A 21 -10.04 5.18 17.12
C LYS A 21 -8.95 5.60 16.13
N LYS A 22 -7.69 5.24 16.36
CA LYS A 22 -6.59 5.51 15.42
C LYS A 22 -6.74 4.78 14.07
N TYR A 23 -7.58 3.74 14.03
CA TYR A 23 -7.89 3.00 12.81
C TYR A 23 -9.13 3.52 12.09
N ILE A 24 -9.87 4.47 12.68
CA ILE A 24 -11.10 5.01 12.11
C ILE A 24 -10.81 6.38 11.54
N SER A 25 -11.31 6.66 10.32
CA SER A 25 -11.21 8.00 9.75
C SER A 25 -11.92 9.04 10.63
N PRO A 26 -11.52 10.32 10.57
CA PRO A 26 -12.17 11.37 11.35
C PRO A 26 -13.70 11.47 11.17
N ASP A 27 -14.22 11.07 10.01
CA ASP A 27 -15.65 11.04 9.70
C ASP A 27 -16.38 9.74 10.11
N GLY A 28 -15.65 8.76 10.66
CA GLY A 28 -16.20 7.49 11.14
C GLY A 28 -16.54 6.45 10.06
N LYS A 29 -16.33 6.77 8.77
CA LYS A 29 -16.86 5.95 7.66
C LYS A 29 -15.91 4.85 7.20
N THR A 30 -14.61 5.08 7.33
CA THR A 30 -13.59 4.16 6.83
C THR A 30 -12.75 3.62 7.98
N PHE A 31 -12.27 2.40 7.80
CA PHE A 31 -11.34 1.74 8.71
C PHE A 31 -10.02 1.50 7.98
N SER A 32 -8.90 1.73 8.65
CA SER A 32 -7.58 1.53 8.08
C SER A 32 -6.58 1.11 9.14
N MET A 33 -5.80 0.07 8.83
CA MET A 33 -4.64 -0.32 9.60
C MET A 33 -3.44 -0.29 8.67
N ILE A 34 -2.37 0.37 9.09
CA ILE A 34 -1.11 0.39 8.35
C ILE A 34 -0.02 -0.12 9.27
N PHE A 35 0.58 -1.23 8.87
CA PHE A 35 1.72 -1.86 9.52
C PHE A 35 2.99 -1.44 8.81
N PHE A 36 3.98 -1.00 9.59
CA PHE A 36 5.29 -0.62 9.11
C PHE A 36 6.32 -1.62 9.64
N ASP A 37 6.98 -2.32 8.73
CA ASP A 37 8.13 -3.14 9.04
C ASP A 37 9.39 -2.26 9.07
N GLN A 38 9.92 -2.06 10.26
CA GLN A 38 11.10 -1.22 10.51
C GLN A 38 12.42 -1.97 10.27
N ILE A 39 12.40 -3.31 10.22
CA ILE A 39 13.61 -4.14 10.18
C ILE A 39 13.38 -5.32 9.24
N ALA A 40 13.39 -5.04 7.93
CA ALA A 40 13.09 -6.04 6.88
C ALA A 40 13.97 -7.31 6.93
N GLU A 41 15.18 -7.22 7.51
CA GLU A 41 16.16 -8.31 7.56
C GLU A 41 15.96 -9.29 8.74
N LYS A 42 15.04 -9.01 9.68
CA LYS A 42 14.88 -9.82 10.90
C LYS A 42 13.42 -10.00 11.27
N SER A 43 13.11 -11.14 11.91
CA SER A 43 11.79 -11.35 12.50
C SER A 43 11.53 -10.33 13.62
N GLY A 44 10.35 -9.70 13.60
CA GLY A 44 9.94 -8.67 14.56
C GLY A 44 9.89 -7.29 13.93
N GLY A 45 9.93 -6.22 14.74
CA GLY A 45 10.06 -4.84 14.22
C GLY A 45 8.81 -4.25 13.54
N ILE A 46 7.68 -4.97 13.54
CA ILE A 46 6.43 -4.46 12.98
C ILE A 46 5.77 -3.51 13.97
N THR A 47 5.54 -2.29 13.53
CA THR A 47 4.79 -1.27 14.27
C THR A 47 3.52 -0.89 13.51
N THR A 48 2.60 -0.21 14.17
CA THR A 48 1.41 0.33 13.53
C THR A 48 1.50 1.84 13.53
N ILE A 49 1.23 2.46 12.38
CA ILE A 49 1.24 3.91 12.24
C ILE A 49 -0.19 4.46 12.15
N SER A 50 -0.34 5.77 12.39
CA SER A 50 -1.62 6.44 12.20
C SER A 50 -1.96 6.52 10.70
N THR A 51 -3.23 6.28 10.37
CA THR A 51 -3.68 6.40 8.98
C THR A 51 -3.69 7.87 8.55
N PRO A 52 -3.02 8.24 7.43
CA PRO A 52 -3.11 9.59 6.89
C PRO A 52 -4.55 9.97 6.54
N ASN A 53 -4.95 11.23 6.76
CA ASN A 53 -6.31 11.69 6.47
C ASN A 53 -6.74 11.50 5.01
N ASN A 54 -5.78 11.51 4.08
CA ASN A 54 -6.00 11.32 2.64
C ASN A 54 -5.74 9.88 2.17
N PHE A 55 -5.60 8.90 3.07
CA PHE A 55 -5.24 7.52 2.70
C PHE A 55 -6.25 6.89 1.73
N SER A 56 -7.55 7.14 1.92
CA SER A 56 -8.62 6.70 1.00
C SER A 56 -8.48 7.26 -0.42
N GLN A 57 -7.69 8.32 -0.60
CA GLN A 57 -7.42 8.96 -1.89
C GLN A 57 -6.20 8.36 -2.60
N LEU A 58 -5.56 7.33 -2.04
CA LEU A 58 -4.50 6.60 -2.74
C LEU A 58 -5.03 6.11 -4.09
N ASN A 59 -4.34 6.47 -5.18
CA ASN A 59 -4.77 6.11 -6.53
C ASN A 59 -4.94 4.59 -6.70
N LEU A 60 -4.16 3.77 -6.00
CA LEU A 60 -4.33 2.33 -6.00
C LEU A 60 -5.74 1.93 -5.51
N ILE A 61 -6.20 2.50 -4.41
CA ILE A 61 -7.52 2.20 -3.83
C ILE A 61 -8.62 2.61 -4.82
N GLN A 62 -8.51 3.80 -5.41
CA GLN A 62 -9.47 4.29 -6.41
C GLN A 62 -9.48 3.41 -7.66
N ASN A 63 -8.30 3.00 -8.16
CA ASN A 63 -8.17 2.11 -9.30
C ASN A 63 -8.84 0.76 -9.03
N ILE A 64 -8.56 0.15 -7.87
CA ILE A 64 -9.17 -1.11 -7.47
C ILE A 64 -10.70 -0.96 -7.39
N GLU A 65 -11.21 0.08 -6.73
CA GLU A 65 -12.66 0.27 -6.60
C GLU A 65 -13.37 0.45 -7.96
N GLN A 66 -12.71 1.09 -8.93
CA GLN A 66 -13.26 1.33 -10.27
C GLN A 66 -13.18 0.12 -11.19
N ASN A 67 -12.11 -0.68 -11.08
CA ASN A 67 -11.76 -1.69 -12.09
C ASN A 67 -11.88 -3.13 -11.59
N ALA A 68 -11.97 -3.37 -10.28
CA ALA A 68 -12.17 -4.72 -9.75
C ALA A 68 -13.53 -5.27 -10.15
N LYS A 69 -13.54 -6.48 -10.72
CA LYS A 69 -14.78 -7.17 -11.08
C LYS A 69 -15.50 -7.64 -9.82
N TYR A 70 -16.81 -7.81 -9.92
CA TYR A 70 -17.63 -8.30 -8.81
C TYR A 70 -17.13 -9.67 -8.32
N GLY A 71 -16.74 -9.74 -7.04
CA GLY A 71 -16.23 -10.97 -6.43
C GLY A 71 -14.86 -11.45 -6.93
N ASP A 72 -14.06 -10.58 -7.55
CA ASP A 72 -12.74 -10.90 -8.11
C ASP A 72 -11.67 -11.10 -7.04
N LYS A 73 -11.38 -12.35 -6.68
CA LYS A 73 -10.44 -12.69 -5.60
C LYS A 73 -9.00 -12.89 -6.06
N ASP A 74 -8.73 -12.82 -7.36
CA ASP A 74 -7.47 -13.26 -7.95
C ASP A 74 -6.67 -12.10 -8.58
N SER A 75 -7.31 -10.96 -8.84
CA SER A 75 -6.62 -9.78 -9.38
C SER A 75 -5.76 -9.06 -8.35
N VAL A 76 -4.52 -8.77 -8.76
CA VAL A 76 -3.60 -7.85 -8.08
C VAL A 76 -3.48 -6.59 -8.92
N PHE A 77 -3.66 -5.44 -8.28
CA PHE A 77 -3.50 -4.13 -8.90
C PHE A 77 -2.17 -3.53 -8.48
N VAL A 78 -1.48 -2.91 -9.43
CA VAL A 78 -0.18 -2.26 -9.21
C VAL A 78 -0.32 -0.78 -9.55
N GLY A 79 0.10 0.09 -8.64
CA GLY A 79 0.15 1.52 -8.87
C GLY A 79 1.48 1.95 -9.52
N SER A 80 1.50 3.13 -10.13
CA SER A 80 2.75 3.74 -10.60
C SER A 80 3.59 4.30 -9.43
N PRO A 81 4.93 4.30 -9.54
CA PRO A 81 5.81 4.99 -8.60
C PRO A 81 5.38 6.42 -8.32
N ARG A 82 5.44 6.83 -7.06
CA ARG A 82 5.07 8.19 -6.64
C ARG A 82 5.63 8.55 -5.28
N LYS A 83 5.71 9.84 -5.01
CA LYS A 83 5.96 10.34 -3.66
C LYS A 83 4.77 9.99 -2.76
N LEU A 84 5.05 9.33 -1.65
CA LEU A 84 4.10 8.96 -0.60
C LEU A 84 4.50 9.62 0.71
N ASN A 85 3.54 9.77 1.62
CA ASN A 85 3.78 10.27 2.96
C ASN A 85 2.99 9.44 3.96
N TYR A 86 3.69 8.63 4.74
CA TYR A 86 3.13 7.83 5.82
C TYR A 86 3.74 8.31 7.13
N ASP A 87 2.90 8.82 8.04
CA ASP A 87 3.33 9.32 9.37
C ASP A 87 4.46 10.37 9.33
N ASN A 88 4.35 11.34 8.42
CA ASN A 88 5.36 12.37 8.13
C ASN A 88 6.69 11.84 7.55
N ASN A 89 6.76 10.56 7.19
CA ASN A 89 7.87 10.02 6.42
C ASN A 89 7.54 10.12 4.93
N GLU A 90 8.25 11.00 4.22
CA GLU A 90 8.13 11.14 2.77
C GLU A 90 9.12 10.21 2.05
N PHE A 91 8.63 9.40 1.12
CA PHE A 91 9.46 8.46 0.36
C PHE A 91 8.91 8.24 -1.05
N LEU A 92 9.75 7.74 -1.95
CA LEU A 92 9.32 7.30 -3.28
C LEU A 92 8.86 5.85 -3.16
N GLY A 93 7.58 5.57 -3.42
CA GLY A 93 7.03 4.25 -3.21
C GLY A 93 6.13 3.77 -4.34
N ILE A 94 5.93 2.45 -4.36
CA ILE A 94 5.02 1.75 -5.25
C ILE A 94 4.03 0.93 -4.41
N ASN A 95 2.76 0.94 -4.81
CA ASN A 95 1.69 0.27 -4.07
C ASN A 95 1.14 -0.92 -4.87
N PHE A 96 0.84 -2.00 -4.18
CA PHE A 96 0.14 -3.18 -4.69
C PHE A 96 -1.09 -3.42 -3.85
N GLY A 97 -2.16 -3.94 -4.44
CA GLY A 97 -3.36 -4.22 -3.66
C GLY A 97 -4.29 -5.22 -4.31
N MET A 98 -4.99 -5.93 -3.44
CA MET A 98 -6.05 -6.87 -3.80
C MET A 98 -7.38 -6.37 -3.24
N PRO A 99 -8.46 -6.40 -4.04
CA PRO A 99 -9.79 -6.06 -3.55
C PRO A 99 -10.30 -7.09 -2.53
N ILE A 100 -11.02 -6.60 -1.53
CA ILE A 100 -11.75 -7.41 -0.55
C ILE A 100 -13.24 -7.27 -0.85
N PHE A 101 -13.95 -8.40 -0.81
CA PHE A 101 -15.39 -8.45 -1.03
C PHE A 101 -16.10 -9.08 0.16
N ASN A 102 -17.35 -8.68 0.37
CA ASN A 102 -18.23 -9.40 1.28
C ASN A 102 -18.74 -10.72 0.67
N ASN A 103 -19.51 -11.49 1.44
CA ASN A 103 -20.09 -12.76 1.01
C ASN A 103 -21.04 -12.65 -0.20
N LYS A 104 -21.53 -11.45 -0.52
CA LYS A 104 -22.34 -11.22 -1.73
C LYS A 104 -21.46 -11.00 -2.95
N GLY A 105 -20.20 -10.60 -2.80
CA GLY A 105 -19.31 -10.19 -3.90
C GLY A 105 -19.24 -8.68 -4.12
N LYS A 106 -19.82 -7.88 -3.21
CA LYS A 106 -19.69 -6.41 -3.21
C LYS A 106 -18.32 -6.02 -2.65
N PHE A 107 -17.62 -5.11 -3.33
CA PHE A 107 -16.35 -4.54 -2.88
C PHE A 107 -16.52 -3.80 -1.55
N ILE A 108 -15.67 -4.12 -0.57
CA ILE A 108 -15.68 -3.54 0.77
C ILE A 108 -14.34 -2.93 1.21
N GLY A 109 -13.26 -3.15 0.46
CA GLY A 109 -11.95 -2.65 0.87
C GLY A 109 -10.79 -3.21 0.06
N VAL A 110 -9.58 -2.93 0.52
CA VAL A 110 -8.31 -3.31 -0.09
C VAL A 110 -7.39 -3.86 0.98
N ILE A 111 -6.75 -4.98 0.72
CA ILE A 111 -5.49 -5.33 1.40
C ILE A 111 -4.36 -4.98 0.44
N GLY A 112 -3.32 -4.32 0.93
CA GLY A 112 -2.27 -3.85 0.07
C GLY A 112 -0.92 -3.73 0.75
N TYR A 113 0.06 -3.44 -0.08
CA TYR A 113 1.46 -3.38 0.29
C TYR A 113 2.10 -2.15 -0.38
N THR A 114 2.99 -1.47 0.33
CA THR A 114 3.76 -0.35 -0.18
C THR A 114 5.24 -0.66 -0.03
N LEU A 115 5.96 -0.73 -1.15
CA LEU A 115 7.41 -0.83 -1.17
C LEU A 115 8.02 0.57 -1.22
N ASP A 116 9.09 0.76 -0.45
CA ASP A 116 9.99 1.90 -0.61
C ASP A 116 10.96 1.58 -1.75
N LEU A 117 10.97 2.42 -2.79
CA LEU A 117 11.83 2.22 -3.95
C LEU A 117 13.31 2.47 -3.63
N LEU A 118 13.63 3.11 -2.50
CA LEU A 118 15.01 3.21 -2.03
C LEU A 118 15.61 1.83 -1.75
N GLU A 119 14.87 0.94 -1.07
CA GLU A 119 15.28 -0.45 -0.78
C GLU A 119 15.59 -1.22 -2.08
N ILE A 120 14.78 -1.00 -3.12
CA ILE A 120 14.99 -1.63 -4.44
C ILE A 120 16.21 -1.01 -5.15
N SER A 121 16.39 0.31 -5.03
CA SER A 121 17.49 1.01 -5.69
C SER A 121 18.86 0.54 -5.20
N GLU A 122 18.99 0.21 -3.91
CA GLU A 122 20.23 -0.33 -3.33
C GLU A 122 20.64 -1.66 -3.99
N THR A 123 19.65 -2.49 -4.32
CA THR A 123 19.90 -3.76 -5.02
C THR A 123 20.23 -3.53 -6.50
N ILE A 124 19.46 -2.68 -7.19
CA ILE A 124 19.65 -2.42 -8.63
C ILE A 124 20.98 -1.72 -8.90
N LEU A 125 21.38 -0.79 -8.02
CA LEU A 125 22.57 0.05 -8.17
C LEU A 125 23.82 -0.53 -7.49
N ASP A 126 23.73 -1.72 -6.89
CA ASP A 126 24.87 -2.39 -6.25
C ASP A 126 26.07 -2.45 -7.23
N PRO A 127 27.26 -1.94 -6.86
CA PRO A 127 28.44 -1.92 -7.72
C PRO A 127 28.88 -3.29 -8.22
N LYS A 128 28.51 -4.39 -7.54
CA LYS A 128 28.83 -5.75 -8.00
C LYS A 128 28.16 -6.11 -9.33
N PHE A 129 27.12 -5.36 -9.72
CA PHE A 129 26.40 -5.52 -10.98
C PHE A 129 26.85 -4.51 -12.04
N ASP A 130 27.85 -3.66 -11.76
CA ASP A 130 28.41 -2.75 -12.74
C ASP A 130 29.16 -3.52 -13.84
N PHE A 131 28.74 -3.34 -15.09
CA PHE A 131 29.24 -4.10 -16.23
C PHE A 131 30.27 -3.34 -17.06
N PHE A 132 30.20 -2.01 -17.11
CA PHE A 132 31.08 -1.16 -17.92
C PHE A 132 31.11 0.29 -17.42
N GLU A 133 32.16 1.03 -17.80
CA GLU A 133 32.28 2.45 -17.46
C GLU A 133 31.09 3.26 -17.99
N GLY A 134 30.37 3.90 -17.08
CA GLY A 134 29.17 4.67 -17.41
C GLY A 134 27.88 3.84 -17.53
N ASP A 135 27.85 2.63 -16.95
CA ASP A 135 26.64 1.80 -16.90
C ASP A 135 25.46 2.55 -16.25
N LEU A 136 24.31 2.46 -16.91
CA LEU A 136 23.06 3.08 -16.48
C LEU A 136 22.00 2.00 -16.27
N ARG A 137 21.50 1.92 -15.03
CA ARG A 137 20.50 0.93 -14.60
C ARG A 137 19.26 1.64 -14.11
N PHE A 138 18.12 1.37 -14.73
CA PHE A 138 16.84 2.01 -14.41
C PHE A 138 15.75 0.96 -14.23
N LEU A 139 14.84 1.22 -13.29
CA LEU A 139 13.55 0.55 -13.20
C LEU A 139 12.50 1.53 -13.70
N MET A 140 11.62 1.09 -14.60
CA MET A 140 10.64 1.97 -15.23
C MET A 140 9.34 1.22 -15.47
N ASN A 141 8.20 1.88 -15.33
CA ASN A 141 6.92 1.31 -15.73
C ASN A 141 6.67 1.43 -17.25
N ASP A 142 5.61 0.79 -17.75
CA ASP A 142 5.20 0.82 -19.15
C ASP A 142 4.79 2.21 -19.67
N GLN A 143 4.58 3.17 -18.78
CA GLN A 143 4.29 4.57 -19.08
C GLN A 143 5.55 5.45 -19.14
N GLY A 144 6.73 4.90 -18.88
CA GLY A 144 7.98 5.65 -18.90
C GLY A 144 8.33 6.38 -17.59
N ILE A 145 7.65 6.05 -16.48
CA ILE A 145 7.95 6.62 -15.15
C ILE A 145 9.07 5.81 -14.51
N ILE A 146 10.17 6.49 -14.19
CA ILE A 146 11.34 5.98 -13.45
C ILE A 146 11.12 6.24 -11.96
#